data_AF-A0A2E9F7N7-F1
#
_entry.id   AF-A0A2E9F7N7-F1
#
_cell.length_a   1.000
_cell.length_b   1.000
_cell.length_c   1.000
_cell.angle_alpha   90.00
_cell.angle_beta   90.00
_cell.angle_gamma   90.00
#
_symmetry.space_group_name_H-M   'P 1'
#
loop_
_entity.id
_entity.type
_entity.pdbx_description
1 polymer ?
#
loop_
_entity_poly.entity_id
_entity_poly.type
_entity_poly.pdbx_seq_one_letter_code
_entity_poly.pdbx_strand_id
1 'polypeptide(L)'
;MEELNLILGLSTVSIGIFFIILDDFTTARVEQIGMNHYYNMRIRKAFESKENWYKINCFGARQWIIFSVLMIHIGVISFFILFVQHHFLMTLLILLNYGLNRCIIAVSINRYGIYLCQTFLYLTLAVI
;
A
#
# COMPACT_ATOMS: atom_id res chain seq x y z
N MET A 1 -5.88 24.63 -7.57
CA MET A 1 -6.91 23.84 -6.85
C MET A 1 -7.31 22.61 -7.67
N GLU A 2 -7.71 22.74 -8.94
CA GLU A 2 -7.86 21.57 -9.84
C GLU A 2 -6.58 20.74 -9.98
N GLU A 3 -5.43 21.40 -10.13
CA GLU A 3 -4.13 20.70 -10.19
C GLU A 3 -3.84 19.88 -8.92
N LEU A 4 -4.28 20.35 -7.75
CA LEU A 4 -4.07 19.64 -6.49
C LEU A 4 -4.92 18.37 -6.41
N ASN A 5 -6.19 18.44 -6.84
CA ASN A 5 -7.06 17.26 -6.94
C ASN A 5 -6.48 16.24 -7.90
N LEU A 6 -5.97 16.72 -9.03
CA LEU A 6 -5.40 15.88 -10.07
C LEU A 6 -4.14 15.18 -9.58
N ILE A 7 -3.22 15.91 -8.95
CA ILE A 7 -2.00 15.35 -8.36
C ILE A 7 -2.33 14.34 -7.26
N LEU A 8 -3.19 14.69 -6.30
CA LEU A 8 -3.58 13.81 -5.19
C LEU A 8 -4.30 12.55 -5.68
N GLY A 9 -5.27 12.71 -6.59
CA GLY A 9 -6.01 11.58 -7.14
C GLY A 9 -5.10 10.65 -7.95
N LEU A 10 -4.30 11.20 -8.86
CA LEU A 10 -3.44 10.43 -9.75
C LEU A 10 -2.34 9.68 -8.98
N SER A 11 -1.68 10.36 -8.04
CA SER A 11 -0.65 9.75 -7.20
C SER A 11 -1.21 8.62 -6.34
N THR A 12 -2.35 8.84 -5.69
CA THR A 12 -2.99 7.84 -4.81
C THR A 12 -3.44 6.61 -5.61
N VAL A 13 -4.05 6.80 -6.78
CA VAL A 13 -4.45 5.70 -7.67
C VAL A 13 -3.23 4.94 -8.18
N SER A 14 -2.20 5.65 -8.65
CA SER A 14 -0.98 5.05 -9.18
C SER A 14 -0.27 4.19 -8.13
N ILE A 15 -0.20 4.69 -6.89
CA ILE A 15 0.32 3.96 -5.73
C ILE A 15 -0.48 2.68 -5.48
N GLY A 16 -1.81 2.76 -5.43
CA GLY A 16 -2.66 1.59 -5.19
C GLY A 16 -2.47 0.53 -6.28
N ILE A 17 -2.42 0.93 -7.55
CA ILE A 17 -2.16 0.02 -8.67
C ILE A 17 -0.78 -0.63 -8.57
N PHE A 18 0.26 0.17 -8.31
CA PHE A 18 1.63 -0.33 -8.13
C PHE A 18 1.70 -1.43 -7.06
N PHE A 19 1.00 -1.24 -5.94
CA PHE A 19 0.97 -2.22 -4.87
C PHE A 19 0.22 -3.50 -5.21
N ILE A 20 -0.86 -3.43 -6.00
CA ILE A 20 -1.54 -4.65 -6.48
C ILE A 20 -0.58 -5.46 -7.35
N ILE A 21 0.11 -4.80 -8.29
CA ILE A 21 1.06 -5.46 -9.19
C ILE A 21 2.20 -6.12 -8.40
N LEU A 22 2.75 -5.40 -7.42
CA LEU A 22 3.87 -5.89 -6.62
C LEU A 22 3.45 -7.03 -5.70
N ASP A 23 2.24 -6.97 -5.14
CA ASP A 23 1.67 -8.03 -4.31
C ASP A 23 1.39 -9.31 -5.11
N ASP A 24 0.74 -9.18 -6.26
CA ASP A 24 0.42 -10.30 -7.16
C ASP A 24 1.70 -11.02 -7.60
N PHE A 25 2.74 -10.26 -7.97
CA PHE A 25 4.03 -10.80 -8.38
C PHE A 25 4.73 -11.62 -7.29
N THR A 26 4.68 -11.17 -6.03
CA THR A 26 5.36 -11.86 -4.92
C THR A 26 4.55 -13.04 -4.38
N THR A 27 3.22 -12.93 -4.38
CA THR A 27 2.31 -13.94 -3.84
C THR A 27 2.17 -15.13 -4.77
N ALA A 28 2.05 -14.89 -6.08
CA ALA A 28 1.95 -15.94 -7.10
C ALA A 28 3.13 -16.93 -7.06
N ARG A 29 4.24 -16.53 -6.46
CA ARG A 29 5.47 -17.32 -6.38
C ARG A 29 5.76 -17.89 -4.99
N VAL A 30 4.89 -17.68 -4.01
CA VAL A 30 5.05 -18.17 -2.62
C VAL A 30 5.22 -19.70 -2.59
N GLU A 31 4.44 -20.44 -3.39
CA GLU A 31 4.51 -21.90 -3.45
C GLU A 31 5.78 -22.40 -4.14
N GLN A 32 6.30 -21.60 -5.08
CA GLN A 32 7.42 -21.97 -5.96
C GLN A 32 8.78 -21.72 -5.33
N ILE A 33 8.96 -20.58 -4.65
CA ILE A 33 10.30 -20.12 -4.21
C ILE A 33 10.61 -20.56 -2.75
N GLY A 34 9.62 -21.03 -2.00
CA GLY A 34 9.82 -21.51 -0.63
C GLY A 34 10.01 -20.38 0.39
N MET A 35 10.43 -20.73 1.62
CA MET A 35 10.60 -19.79 2.73
C MET A 35 11.79 -18.85 2.49
N ASN A 36 11.56 -17.54 2.54
CA ASN A 36 12.60 -16.55 2.32
C ASN A 36 12.59 -15.44 3.38
N HIS A 37 13.76 -14.90 3.71
CA HIS A 37 13.93 -13.85 4.71
C HIS A 37 13.95 -12.42 4.14
N TYR A 38 13.95 -12.27 2.81
CA TYR A 38 14.06 -10.96 2.14
C TYR A 38 12.74 -10.38 1.65
N TYR A 39 11.80 -11.21 1.20
CA TYR A 39 10.47 -10.79 0.78
C TYR A 39 9.41 -11.61 1.52
N ASN A 40 8.12 -11.27 1.35
CA ASN A 40 6.99 -11.89 2.05
C ASN A 40 6.96 -11.61 3.57
N MET A 41 5.86 -11.93 4.26
CA MET A 41 5.60 -11.58 5.66
C MET A 41 6.61 -12.25 6.59
N ARG A 42 7.49 -11.45 7.20
CA ARG A 42 8.63 -11.92 8.01
C ARG A 42 8.30 -12.07 9.50
N ILE A 43 7.13 -12.60 9.81
CA ILE A 43 6.80 -12.93 11.21
C ILE A 43 7.40 -14.28 11.58
N ARG A 44 7.88 -14.45 12.82
CA ARG A 44 8.51 -15.70 13.29
C ARG A 44 7.66 -16.94 12.95
N LYS A 45 6.33 -16.82 13.11
CA LYS A 45 5.36 -17.88 12.81
C LYS A 45 5.37 -18.34 11.36
N ALA A 46 5.70 -17.46 10.40
CA ALA A 46 5.77 -17.80 8.98
C ALA A 46 6.93 -18.75 8.66
N PHE A 47 7.99 -18.75 9.47
CA PHE A 47 9.18 -19.59 9.27
C PHE A 47 9.12 -20.94 10.01
N GLU A 48 8.07 -21.21 10.78
CA GLU A 48 7.92 -22.46 11.53
C GLU A 48 7.61 -23.66 10.63
N SER A 49 6.95 -23.43 9.49
CA SER A 49 6.64 -24.49 8.52
C SER A 49 6.32 -23.92 7.14
N LYS A 50 6.45 -24.75 6.09
CA LYS A 50 6.06 -24.38 4.72
C LYS A 50 4.56 -24.04 4.61
N GLU A 51 3.73 -24.71 5.38
CA GLU A 51 2.29 -24.45 5.43
C GLU A 51 1.98 -23.09 6.09
N ASN A 52 2.67 -22.77 7.20
CA ASN A 52 2.54 -21.47 7.85
C ASN A 52 3.03 -20.34 6.93
N TRP A 53 4.15 -20.55 6.25
CA TRP A 53 4.68 -19.63 5.25
C TRP A 53 3.62 -19.29 4.20
N TYR A 54 2.98 -20.31 3.62
CA TYR A 54 1.95 -20.12 2.61
C TYR A 54 0.72 -19.38 3.18
N LYS A 55 0.14 -19.88 4.27
CA LYS A 55 -1.10 -19.33 4.84
C LYS A 55 -0.94 -17.86 5.27
N ILE A 56 0.17 -17.53 5.92
CA ILE A 56 0.43 -16.17 6.40
C ILE A 56 0.68 -15.22 5.22
N ASN A 57 1.38 -15.67 4.19
CA ASN A 57 1.65 -14.84 3.02
C ASN A 57 0.43 -14.62 2.14
N CYS A 58 -0.40 -15.64 1.91
CA CYS A 58 -1.69 -15.46 1.25
C CYS A 58 -2.59 -14.49 2.03
N PHE A 59 -2.61 -14.59 3.36
CA PHE A 59 -3.37 -13.64 4.18
C PHE A 59 -2.81 -12.22 4.06
N GLY A 60 -1.50 -12.04 4.18
CA GLY A 60 -0.83 -10.75 4.02
C GLY A 60 -1.08 -10.12 2.66
N ALA A 61 -1.04 -10.92 1.60
CA ALA A 61 -1.38 -10.52 0.23
C ALA A 61 -2.81 -10.00 0.12
N ARG A 62 -3.77 -10.78 0.64
CA ARG A 62 -5.17 -10.37 0.63
C ARG A 62 -5.41 -9.05 1.36
N GLN A 63 -4.78 -8.86 2.52
CA GLN A 63 -4.86 -7.59 3.24
C GLN A 63 -4.27 -6.44 2.40
N TRP A 64 -3.16 -6.69 1.72
CA TRP A 64 -2.53 -5.70 0.85
C TRP A 64 -3.43 -5.26 -0.30
N ILE A 65 -4.06 -6.21 -1.00
CA ILE A 65 -5.01 -5.92 -2.08
C ILE A 65 -6.16 -5.05 -1.55
N ILE A 66 -6.70 -5.37 -0.36
CA ILE A 66 -7.76 -4.56 0.26
C ILE A 66 -7.29 -3.12 0.50
N PHE A 67 -6.11 -2.91 1.07
CA PHE A 67 -5.56 -1.56 1.30
C PHE A 67 -5.31 -0.81 -0.02
N SER A 68 -4.79 -1.49 -1.04
CA SER A 68 -4.59 -0.89 -2.36
C SER A 68 -5.91 -0.48 -3.02
N VAL A 69 -6.94 -1.31 -2.92
CA VAL A 69 -8.27 -0.99 -3.44
C VAL A 69 -8.86 0.21 -2.69
N LEU A 70 -8.73 0.28 -1.37
CA LEU A 70 -9.16 1.45 -0.59
C LEU A 70 -8.44 2.72 -1.03
N MET A 71 -7.13 2.65 -1.27
CA MET A 71 -6.37 3.79 -1.81
C MET A 71 -6.89 4.23 -3.18
N ILE A 72 -7.11 3.29 -4.09
CA ILE A 72 -7.67 3.61 -5.41
C ILE A 72 -9.01 4.33 -5.26
N HIS A 73 -9.91 3.85 -4.39
CA HIS A 73 -11.18 4.51 -4.15
C HIS A 73 -11.01 5.93 -3.61
N ILE A 74 -10.12 6.14 -2.64
CA ILE A 74 -9.83 7.48 -2.09
C ILE A 74 -9.26 8.41 -3.17
N GLY A 75 -8.36 7.91 -4.01
CA GLY A 75 -7.80 8.67 -5.13
C GLY A 75 -8.86 9.05 -6.17
N VAL A 76 -9.73 8.10 -6.52
CA VAL A 76 -10.87 8.34 -7.43
C VAL A 76 -11.82 9.38 -6.85
N ILE A 77 -12.21 9.25 -5.57
CA ILE A 77 -13.07 10.22 -4.87
C ILE A 77 -12.45 11.62 -4.88
N SER A 78 -11.13 11.72 -4.73
CA SER A 78 -10.41 13.00 -4.74
C SER A 78 -10.52 13.78 -6.05
N PHE A 79 -10.80 13.12 -7.18
CA PHE A 79 -11.07 13.82 -8.45
C PHE A 79 -12.40 14.57 -8.46
N PHE A 80 -13.40 14.08 -7.70
CA PHE A 80 -14.77 14.60 -7.74
C PHE A 80 -15.09 15.60 -6.63
N ILE A 81 -14.21 15.75 -5.63
CA ILE A 81 -14.45 16.67 -4.52
C ILE A 81 -13.91 18.05 -4.84
N LEU A 82 -14.79 19.05 -4.89
CA LEU A 82 -14.45 20.47 -4.91
C LEU A 82 -13.95 20.89 -3.52
N PHE A 83 -12.65 20.75 -3.31
CA PHE A 83 -11.99 21.03 -2.03
C PHE A 83 -12.12 22.47 -1.54
N VAL A 84 -12.44 23.41 -2.43
CA VAL A 84 -12.72 24.82 -2.08
C VAL A 84 -13.92 24.95 -1.13
N GLN A 85 -14.90 24.05 -1.21
CA GLN A 85 -16.15 24.16 -0.44
C GLN A 85 -16.17 23.30 0.83
N HIS A 86 -15.30 22.29 0.91
CA HIS A 86 -15.36 21.26 1.95
C HIS A 86 -14.03 21.09 2.68
N HIS A 87 -13.55 22.15 3.35
CA HIS A 87 -12.29 22.12 4.10
C HIS A 87 -12.19 20.95 5.10
N PHE A 88 -13.27 20.63 5.82
CA PHE A 88 -13.28 19.50 6.75
C PHE A 88 -13.08 18.14 6.05
N LEU A 89 -13.77 17.92 4.93
CA LEU A 89 -13.65 16.70 4.13
C LEU A 89 -12.25 16.57 3.53
N MET A 90 -11.68 17.69 3.10
CA MET A 90 -10.28 17.81 2.67
C MET A 90 -9.32 17.30 3.74
N THR A 91 -9.39 17.88 4.94
CA THR A 91 -8.50 17.53 6.05
C THR A 91 -8.66 16.07 6.44
N LEU A 92 -9.89 15.55 6.46
CA LEU A 92 -10.16 14.14 6.76
C LEU A 92 -9.53 13.21 5.72
N LEU A 93 -9.65 13.53 4.43
CA LEU A 93 -9.07 12.72 3.35
C LEU A 93 -7.54 12.75 3.37
N ILE A 94 -6.93 13.90 3.65
CA ILE A 94 -5.47 14.02 3.80
C ILE A 94 -4.98 13.18 4.97
N LEU A 95 -5.65 13.24 6.13
CA LEU A 95 -5.29 12.44 7.31
C LEU A 95 -5.47 10.94 7.05
N LEU A 96 -6.55 10.55 6.36
CA LEU A 96 -6.81 9.17 5.99
C LEU A 96 -5.74 8.65 5.02
N ASN A 97 -5.40 9.45 4.01
CA ASN A 97 -4.37 9.12 3.02
C ASN A 97 -2.99 9.01 3.69
N TYR A 98 -2.64 9.95 4.57
CA TYR A 98 -1.42 9.90 5.36
C TYR A 98 -1.35 8.65 6.26
N GLY A 99 -2.45 8.35 6.98
CA GLY A 99 -2.55 7.16 7.82
C GLY A 99 -2.41 5.86 7.03
N LEU A 100 -3.12 5.74 5.90
CA LEU A 100 -3.05 4.57 5.01
C LEU A 100 -1.65 4.38 4.45
N ASN A 101 -1.00 5.45 3.98
CA ASN A 101 0.38 5.38 3.50
C ASN A 101 1.33 4.92 4.60
N ARG A 102 1.20 5.41 5.84
CA ARG A 102 2.01 4.96 6.97
C ARG A 102 1.79 3.48 7.29
N CYS A 103 0.54 3.02 7.28
CA CYS A 103 0.21 1.61 7.48
C CYS A 103 0.83 0.73 6.38
N ILE A 104 0.70 1.12 5.11
CA ILE A 104 1.26 0.38 3.99
C ILE A 104 2.78 0.36 4.05
N ILE A 105 3.42 1.49 4.40
CA ILE A 105 4.87 1.55 4.60
C ILE A 105 5.30 0.58 5.71
N ALA A 106 4.63 0.59 6.87
CA ALA A 106 4.95 -0.32 7.97
C ALA A 106 4.79 -1.80 7.60
N VAL A 107 3.74 -2.14 6.86
CA VAL A 107 3.52 -3.49 6.33
C VAL A 107 4.56 -3.82 5.26
N SER A 108 4.95 -2.85 4.43
CA SER A 108 5.99 -3.01 3.40
C SER A 108 7.38 -3.23 3.97
N ILE A 109 7.72 -2.58 5.08
CA ILE A 109 8.95 -2.88 5.82
C ILE A 109 8.91 -4.34 6.27
N ASN A 110 7.79 -4.78 6.86
CA ASN A 110 7.65 -6.15 7.33
C ASN A 110 7.72 -7.18 6.19
N ARG A 111 7.27 -6.84 4.98
CA ARG A 111 7.17 -7.76 3.85
C ARG A 111 8.34 -7.71 2.86
N TYR A 112 8.90 -6.55 2.56
CA TYR A 112 9.92 -6.36 1.50
C TYR A 112 11.23 -5.74 2.01
N GLY A 113 11.31 -5.40 3.29
CA GLY A 113 12.50 -4.79 3.89
C GLY A 113 12.59 -3.26 3.75
N ILE A 114 13.69 -2.68 4.23
CA ILE A 114 13.87 -1.23 4.42
C ILE A 114 13.99 -0.47 3.09
N TYR A 115 14.59 -1.08 2.05
CA TYR A 115 14.89 -0.40 0.79
C TYR A 115 13.63 0.01 0.01
N LEU A 116 12.60 -0.84 -0.02
CA LEU A 116 11.33 -0.50 -0.68
C LEU A 116 10.59 0.63 0.06
N CYS A 117 10.69 0.65 1.40
CA CYS A 117 10.09 1.66 2.26
C CYS A 117 10.70 3.06 2.05
N GLN A 118 12.01 3.14 1.82
CA GLN A 118 12.72 4.42 1.69
C GLN A 118 12.30 5.12 0.38
N THR A 119 12.29 4.39 -0.74
CA THR A 119 11.76 4.87 -2.02
C THR A 119 10.30 5.32 -1.90
N PHE A 120 9.51 4.61 -1.10
CA PHE A 120 8.09 4.93 -0.88
C PHE A 120 7.87 6.22 -0.09
N LEU A 121 8.64 6.41 0.99
CA LEU A 121 8.58 7.61 1.83
C LEU A 121 8.95 8.85 1.01
N TYR A 122 9.94 8.75 0.14
CA TYR A 122 10.30 9.84 -0.79
C TYR A 122 9.20 10.13 -1.80
N LEU A 123 8.53 9.12 -2.36
CA LEU A 123 7.41 9.31 -3.30
C LEU A 123 6.18 9.93 -2.62
N THR A 124 5.89 9.58 -1.37
CA THR A 124 4.76 10.18 -0.63
C THR A 124 5.04 11.59 -0.16
N LEU A 125 6.26 11.87 0.31
CA LEU A 125 6.69 13.22 0.68
C LEU A 125 6.88 14.16 -0.52
N ALA A 126 7.09 13.62 -1.73
CA ALA A 126 7.18 14.43 -2.94
C ALA A 126 5.81 14.89 -3.47
N VAL A 127 4.71 14.31 -2.95
CA VAL A 127 3.33 14.53 -3.42
C VAL A 127 2.48 15.32 -2.42
N ILE A 128 2.88 15.36 -1.15
CA ILE A 128 2.29 16.18 -0.07
C ILE A 128 3.13 17.44 0.11
#